data_AF-A0A4P8ZJ12-F1
#
_entry.id   AF-A0A4P8ZJ12-F1
#
_cell.length_a   1.000
_cell.length_b   1.000
_cell.length_c   1.000
_cell.angle_alpha   90.00
_cell.angle_beta   90.00
_cell.angle_gamma   90.00
#
_symmetry.space_group_name_H-M   'P 1'
#
loop_
_entity.id
_entity.type
_entity.pdbx_description
1 polymer ?
#
loop_
_entity_poly.entity_id
_entity_poly.type
_entity_poly.pdbx_seq_one_letter_code
_entity_poly.pdbx_strand_id
1 'polypeptide(L)'
;MNGTRANLQVGDLLQGSAGALSVRGCLLFKEWDTQDHCFYYWEEWQLIGAGDADTWVELDHDPGEVLFYEPVRLEETIEPWALSVGQRMQLTINGALHRGLVEEVTTGTLENVIGSPVCPLNIGETMTYVEVRLTDPAGVTSRLTIDSHRFRDLLAYRKTSLSTAQQKQFFGRVLCNGQPVAGRTGRNVGCAIVAAFISIVLAVGLFSACSSSSRSSGSADSTSTSDSSSSRTYRHRPVYGGGGGGVGK
;
A
#
# COMPACT_ATOMS: atom_id res chain seq x y z
N MET A 1 -7.05 -16.84 24.20
CA MET A 1 -6.39 -17.09 22.91
C MET A 1 -6.22 -15.73 22.24
N ASN A 2 -4.99 -15.22 22.15
CA ASN A 2 -4.69 -14.00 21.38
C ASN A 2 -4.36 -14.45 19.95
N GLY A 3 -5.39 -14.51 19.12
CA GLY A 3 -5.29 -14.94 17.73
C GLY A 3 -6.11 -14.02 16.84
N THR A 4 -6.03 -14.27 15.55
CA THR A 4 -6.80 -13.53 14.56
C THR A 4 -8.32 -13.73 14.75
N ARG A 5 -9.07 -12.65 14.63
CA ARG A 5 -10.53 -12.55 14.66
C ARG A 5 -11.12 -12.37 13.26
N ALA A 6 -10.33 -11.93 12.27
CA ALA A 6 -10.83 -11.80 10.91
C ALA A 6 -11.22 -13.17 10.37
N ASN A 7 -12.33 -13.23 9.64
CA ASN A 7 -12.74 -14.39 8.87
C ASN A 7 -11.90 -14.51 7.58
N LEU A 8 -10.59 -14.70 7.78
CA LEU A 8 -9.56 -14.83 6.76
C LEU A 8 -8.61 -15.97 7.14
N GLN A 9 -8.18 -16.73 6.13
CA GLN A 9 -7.13 -17.73 6.23
C GLN A 9 -6.17 -17.58 5.06
N VAL A 10 -4.90 -17.93 5.28
CA VAL A 10 -3.89 -17.93 4.22
C VAL A 10 -4.33 -18.87 3.09
N GLY A 11 -4.26 -18.37 1.86
CA GLY A 11 -4.71 -19.09 0.65
C GLY A 11 -6.19 -18.91 0.32
N ASP A 12 -6.98 -18.22 1.16
CA ASP A 12 -8.36 -17.87 0.82
C ASP A 12 -8.41 -17.03 -0.46
N LEU A 13 -9.37 -17.34 -1.32
CA LEU A 13 -9.68 -16.59 -2.52
C LEU A 13 -10.94 -15.74 -2.29
N LEU A 14 -10.76 -14.43 -2.20
CA LEU A 14 -11.83 -13.44 -2.12
C LEU A 14 -12.28 -13.07 -3.54
N GLN A 15 -13.59 -13.11 -3.77
CA GLN A 15 -14.19 -12.82 -5.08
C GLN A 15 -15.30 -11.80 -4.91
N GLY A 16 -14.97 -10.52 -5.11
CA GLY A 16 -15.93 -9.43 -5.09
C GLY A 16 -15.62 -8.39 -6.16
N SER A 17 -16.09 -7.16 -5.94
CA SER A 17 -15.86 -6.07 -6.90
C SER A 17 -14.38 -5.67 -7.03
N ALA A 18 -13.53 -6.04 -6.06
CA ALA A 18 -12.08 -5.85 -6.13
C ALA A 18 -11.38 -6.83 -7.09
N GLY A 19 -12.12 -7.78 -7.66
CA GLY A 19 -11.58 -8.89 -8.42
C GLY A 19 -11.21 -10.08 -7.53
N ALA A 20 -10.40 -10.98 -8.09
CA ALA A 20 -9.89 -12.14 -7.38
C ALA A 20 -8.66 -11.75 -6.56
N LEU A 21 -8.78 -11.80 -5.23
CA LEU A 21 -7.70 -11.53 -4.28
C LEU A 21 -7.39 -12.79 -3.47
N SER A 22 -6.12 -13.16 -3.38
CA SER A 22 -5.63 -14.26 -2.55
C SER A 22 -5.01 -13.74 -1.26
N VAL A 23 -5.33 -14.36 -0.13
CA VAL A 23 -4.75 -14.00 1.17
C VAL A 23 -3.33 -14.58 1.29
N ARG A 24 -2.32 -13.72 1.39
CA ARG A 24 -0.91 -14.12 1.50
C ARG A 24 -0.48 -14.39 2.94
N GLY A 25 -1.00 -13.60 3.88
CA GLY A 25 -0.56 -13.64 5.27
C GLY A 25 -1.13 -12.52 6.12
N CYS A 26 -0.82 -12.56 7.41
CA CYS A 26 -1.27 -11.61 8.43
C CYS A 26 -0.08 -11.17 9.30
N LEU A 27 -0.02 -9.88 9.61
CA LEU A 27 0.74 -9.32 10.71
C LEU A 27 -0.22 -9.01 11.84
N LEU A 28 -0.02 -9.64 13.00
CA LEU A 28 -0.79 -9.34 14.21
C LEU A 28 0.05 -8.40 15.06
N PHE A 29 -0.47 -7.20 15.31
CA PHE A 29 0.16 -6.21 16.15
C PHE A 29 -0.57 -6.07 17.49
N LYS A 30 0.13 -5.51 18.47
CA LYS A 30 -0.44 -5.05 19.73
C LYS A 30 0.14 -3.73 20.17
N GLU A 31 -0.66 -2.94 20.87
CA GLU A 31 -0.23 -1.72 21.56
C GLU A 31 -0.61 -1.81 23.04
N TRP A 32 0.27 -1.31 23.92
CA TRP A 32 -0.07 -1.12 25.33
C TRP A 32 -0.61 0.28 25.58
N ASP A 33 -1.87 0.37 26.00
CA ASP A 33 -2.46 1.62 26.45
C ASP A 33 -2.09 1.88 27.92
N THR A 34 -1.41 3.00 28.15
CA THR A 34 -0.94 3.37 29.50
C THR A 34 -2.05 3.94 30.39
N GLN A 35 -3.16 4.40 29.83
CA GLN A 35 -4.28 4.99 30.53
C GLN A 35 -5.21 3.93 31.12
N ASP A 36 -5.54 2.88 30.37
CA ASP A 36 -6.42 1.81 30.85
C ASP A 36 -5.72 0.47 31.10
N HIS A 37 -4.39 0.42 30.93
CA HIS A 37 -3.55 -0.73 31.24
C HIS A 37 -4.00 -2.01 30.50
N CYS A 38 -4.42 -1.85 29.24
CA CYS A 38 -4.85 -2.94 28.38
C CYS A 38 -4.00 -3.01 27.11
N PHE A 39 -3.92 -4.22 26.54
CA PHE A 39 -3.39 -4.39 25.19
C PHE A 39 -4.53 -4.27 24.16
N TYR A 40 -4.32 -3.42 23.17
CA TYR A 40 -5.13 -3.30 21.96
C TYR A 40 -4.47 -4.10 20.84
N TYR A 41 -5.27 -4.68 19.95
CA TYR A 41 -4.77 -5.57 18.91
C TYR A 41 -5.38 -5.22 17.55
N TRP A 42 -4.59 -5.36 16.50
CA TRP A 42 -5.10 -5.29 15.13
C TRP A 42 -4.35 -6.26 14.23
N GLU A 43 -5.03 -6.67 13.16
CA GLU A 43 -4.51 -7.57 12.15
C GLU A 43 -4.36 -6.85 10.83
N GLU A 44 -3.18 -6.89 10.22
CA GLU A 44 -2.96 -6.42 8.86
C GLU A 44 -2.79 -7.62 7.93
N TRP A 45 -3.77 -7.85 7.07
CA TRP A 45 -3.78 -8.96 6.12
C TRP A 45 -3.35 -8.50 4.75
N GLN A 46 -2.29 -9.13 4.22
CA GLN A 46 -1.85 -8.88 2.87
C GLN A 46 -2.65 -9.70 1.86
N LEU A 47 -3.21 -9.01 0.87
CA LEU A 47 -3.97 -9.57 -0.24
C LEU A 47 -3.17 -9.38 -1.55
N ILE A 48 -3.14 -10.41 -2.40
CA ILE A 48 -2.51 -10.36 -3.74
C ILE A 48 -3.58 -10.60 -4.80
N GLY A 49 -3.64 -9.76 -5.83
CA GLY A 49 -4.50 -9.92 -7.01
C GLY A 49 -3.77 -9.72 -8.33
N ALA A 50 -4.50 -9.82 -9.44
CA ALA A 50 -3.98 -9.79 -10.81
C ALA A 50 -3.28 -8.48 -11.24
N GLY A 51 -3.29 -7.43 -10.40
CA GLY A 51 -2.72 -6.13 -10.70
C GLY A 51 -1.44 -5.77 -9.93
N ASP A 52 -0.82 -6.71 -9.21
CA ASP A 52 0.41 -6.52 -8.39
C ASP A 52 0.33 -5.38 -7.35
N ALA A 53 -0.83 -4.78 -7.14
CA ALA A 53 -1.04 -3.74 -6.13
C ALA A 53 -1.01 -4.38 -4.74
N ASP A 54 -0.04 -3.98 -3.92
CA ASP A 54 0.04 -4.34 -2.50
C ASP A 54 -1.22 -3.86 -1.79
N THR A 55 -2.15 -4.79 -1.64
CA THR A 55 -3.45 -4.51 -1.06
C THR A 55 -3.44 -5.06 0.35
N TRP A 56 -3.80 -4.22 1.32
CA TRP A 56 -3.90 -4.64 2.71
C TRP A 56 -5.31 -4.40 3.24
N VAL A 57 -5.73 -5.25 4.16
CA VAL A 57 -6.92 -5.03 4.95
C VAL A 57 -6.57 -5.15 6.42
N GLU A 58 -6.94 -4.14 7.19
CA GLU A 58 -6.80 -4.14 8.63
C GLU A 58 -8.13 -4.56 9.29
N LEU A 59 -8.03 -5.35 10.36
CA LEU A 59 -9.09 -5.51 11.34
C LEU A 59 -8.60 -5.01 12.70
N ASP A 60 -9.17 -3.92 13.18
CA ASP A 60 -9.00 -3.46 14.56
C ASP A 60 -9.91 -4.28 15.49
N HIS A 61 -9.35 -4.91 16.52
CA HIS A 61 -10.06 -5.86 17.39
C HIS A 61 -11.09 -5.20 18.29
N ASP A 62 -10.89 -3.93 18.64
CA ASP A 62 -11.65 -3.25 19.67
C ASP A 62 -12.96 -2.66 19.15
N PRO A 63 -12.97 -1.80 18.12
CA PRO A 63 -14.21 -1.44 17.44
C PRO A 63 -14.70 -2.56 16.51
N GLY A 64 -13.87 -3.55 16.16
CA GLY A 64 -14.18 -4.54 15.14
C GLY A 64 -14.21 -3.92 13.73
N GLU A 65 -13.48 -2.83 13.52
CA GLU A 65 -13.50 -2.06 12.27
C GLU A 65 -12.64 -2.74 11.21
N VAL A 66 -13.18 -2.87 10.00
CA VAL A 66 -12.44 -3.37 8.83
C VAL A 66 -12.05 -2.20 7.96
N LEU A 67 -10.75 -2.01 7.76
CA LEU A 67 -10.17 -0.90 7.01
C LEU A 67 -9.45 -1.43 5.78
N PHE A 68 -9.80 -0.88 4.61
CA PHE A 68 -9.11 -1.15 3.36
C PHE A 68 -7.98 -0.16 3.13
N TYR A 69 -6.80 -0.66 2.77
CA TYR A 69 -5.61 0.16 2.57
C TYR A 69 -5.27 0.24 1.08
N GLU A 70 -5.34 1.46 0.56
CA GLU A 70 -4.94 1.76 -0.81
C GLU A 70 -3.56 2.43 -0.81
N PRO A 71 -2.56 1.87 -1.51
CA PRO A 71 -1.22 2.46 -1.56
C PRO A 71 -1.27 3.86 -2.19
N VAL A 72 -0.62 4.81 -1.53
CA VAL A 72 -0.41 6.19 -1.97
C VAL A 72 1.08 6.46 -1.96
N ARG A 73 1.62 6.94 -3.07
CA ARG A 73 3.01 7.40 -3.13
C ARG A 73 3.09 8.86 -2.73
N LEU A 74 3.91 9.13 -1.72
CA LEU A 74 4.31 10.48 -1.35
C LEU A 74 5.55 10.89 -2.16
N GLU A 75 5.76 12.19 -2.35
CA GLU A 75 7.05 12.68 -2.86
C GLU A 75 8.01 13.00 -1.70
N GLU A 76 7.47 13.23 -0.51
CA GLU A 76 8.22 13.51 0.70
C GLU A 76 8.60 12.24 1.47
N THR A 77 9.82 12.24 2.01
CA THR A 77 10.27 11.27 3.00
C THR A 77 9.80 11.70 4.39
N ILE A 78 8.82 11.00 4.95
CA ILE A 78 8.18 11.35 6.24
C ILE A 78 8.56 10.36 7.33
N GLU A 79 9.34 10.79 8.33
CA GLU A 79 9.72 9.98 9.50
C GLU A 79 8.59 9.98 10.55
N PRO A 80 7.81 8.90 10.71
CA PRO A 80 6.58 8.95 11.51
C PRO A 80 6.84 9.19 13.00
N TRP A 81 7.94 8.63 13.53
CA TRP A 81 8.39 8.80 14.91
C TRP A 81 8.79 10.23 15.26
N ALA A 82 9.03 11.10 14.27
CA ALA A 82 9.40 12.50 14.48
C ALA A 82 8.19 13.44 14.52
N LEU A 83 6.98 12.92 14.28
CA LEU A 83 5.76 13.71 14.20
C LEU A 83 5.05 13.82 15.55
N SER A 84 4.22 14.85 15.69
CA SER A 84 3.37 15.06 16.88
C SER A 84 1.93 15.27 16.49
N VAL A 85 1.00 14.81 17.33
CA VAL A 85 -0.44 15.06 17.16
C VAL A 85 -0.71 16.57 17.06
N GLY A 86 -1.54 16.96 16.09
CA GLY A 86 -1.84 18.36 15.78
C GLY A 86 -0.85 19.03 14.83
N GLN A 87 0.28 18.39 14.49
CA GLN A 87 1.23 18.91 13.52
C GLN A 87 0.59 19.02 12.13
N ARG A 88 0.83 20.15 11.48
CA ARG A 88 0.43 20.38 10.08
C ARG A 88 1.61 20.10 9.16
N MET A 89 1.32 19.48 8.02
CA MET A 89 2.30 19.19 6.98
C MET A 89 1.71 19.41 5.59
N GLN A 90 2.58 19.54 4.61
CA GLN A 90 2.22 19.49 3.20
C GLN A 90 2.71 18.16 2.64
N LEU A 91 1.87 17.49 1.87
CA LEU A 91 2.16 16.20 1.26
C LEU A 91 1.84 16.29 -0.23
N THR A 92 2.76 15.86 -1.07
CA THR A 92 2.59 15.88 -2.52
C THR A 92 2.25 14.48 -2.98
N ILE A 93 1.08 14.35 -3.60
CA ILE A 93 0.54 13.09 -4.10
C ILE A 93 0.14 13.31 -5.55
N ASN A 94 0.75 12.54 -6.45
CA ASN A 94 0.55 12.67 -7.90
C ASN A 94 0.76 14.11 -8.42
N GLY A 95 1.79 14.81 -7.91
CA GLY A 95 2.09 16.20 -8.26
C GLY A 95 1.13 17.25 -7.69
N ALA A 96 0.13 16.86 -6.91
CA ALA A 96 -0.81 17.78 -6.27
C ALA A 96 -0.50 17.94 -4.77
N LEU A 97 -0.49 19.19 -4.32
CA LEU A 97 -0.23 19.55 -2.93
C LEU A 97 -1.48 19.32 -2.07
N HIS A 98 -1.34 18.53 -1.02
CA HIS A 98 -2.36 18.27 -0.03
C HIS A 98 -1.95 18.83 1.33
N ARG A 99 -2.94 19.20 2.16
CA ARG A 99 -2.71 19.60 3.55
C ARG A 99 -2.92 18.40 4.46
N GLY A 100 -1.91 18.02 5.23
CA GLY A 100 -2.00 17.00 6.27
C GLY A 100 -2.13 17.61 7.66
N LEU A 101 -2.96 17.01 8.50
CA LEU A 101 -2.97 17.19 9.95
C LEU A 101 -2.74 15.83 10.61
N VAL A 102 -1.72 15.72 11.45
CA VAL A 102 -1.49 14.51 12.24
C VAL A 102 -2.57 14.42 13.31
N GLU A 103 -3.35 13.35 13.31
CA GLU A 103 -4.43 13.09 14.26
C GLU A 103 -4.01 12.06 15.31
N GLU A 104 -3.10 11.15 14.95
CA GLU A 104 -2.58 10.13 15.84
C GLU A 104 -1.10 9.85 15.56
N VAL A 105 -0.37 9.52 16.62
CA VAL A 105 0.98 8.96 16.59
C VAL A 105 1.02 7.84 17.61
N THR A 106 1.33 6.63 17.20
CA THR A 106 1.28 5.46 18.07
C THR A 106 2.29 4.41 17.60
N THR A 107 2.57 3.43 18.47
CA THR A 107 3.57 2.40 18.23
C THR A 107 3.03 1.01 18.54
N GLY A 108 3.03 0.17 17.52
CA GLY A 108 2.61 -1.22 17.58
C GLY A 108 3.81 -2.15 17.71
N THR A 109 3.67 -3.19 18.51
CA THR A 109 4.63 -4.30 18.61
C THR A 109 4.12 -5.46 17.76
N LEU A 110 4.96 -6.01 16.88
CA LEU A 110 4.61 -7.19 16.11
C LEU A 110 4.52 -8.41 17.04
N GLU A 111 3.32 -8.95 17.23
CA GLU A 111 3.07 -10.06 18.13
C GLU A 111 3.21 -11.40 17.42
N ASN A 112 2.73 -11.49 16.18
CA ASN A 112 2.74 -12.74 15.43
C ASN A 112 2.69 -12.50 13.91
N VAL A 113 3.17 -13.48 13.16
CA VAL A 113 3.11 -13.50 11.69
C VAL A 113 2.49 -14.82 11.25
N ILE A 114 1.47 -14.76 10.38
CA ILE A 114 0.80 -15.93 9.82
C ILE A 114 1.00 -15.94 8.31
N GLY A 115 1.43 -17.06 7.75
CA GLY A 115 1.71 -17.19 6.31
C GLY A 115 3.02 -16.53 5.92
N SER A 116 3.05 -15.91 4.74
CA SER A 116 4.25 -15.27 4.20
C SER A 116 3.97 -13.83 3.75
N PRO A 117 3.39 -12.97 4.61
CA PRO A 117 3.25 -11.56 4.25
C PRO A 117 4.63 -10.96 4.02
N VAL A 118 4.71 -9.90 3.22
CA VAL A 118 5.92 -9.08 3.23
C VAL A 118 6.00 -8.50 4.65
N CYS A 119 7.13 -8.67 5.33
CA CYS A 119 7.36 -8.15 6.68
C CYS A 119 8.86 -7.88 6.90
N PRO A 120 9.30 -6.64 7.16
CA PRO A 120 10.68 -6.37 7.53
C PRO A 120 10.94 -6.61 9.02
N LEU A 121 9.89 -6.74 9.82
CA LEU A 121 9.96 -6.85 11.27
C LEU A 121 10.15 -8.29 11.76
N ASN A 122 10.92 -8.41 12.83
CA ASN A 122 10.93 -9.58 13.70
C ASN A 122 9.81 -9.49 14.75
N ILE A 123 9.35 -10.64 15.24
CA ILE A 123 8.40 -10.70 16.36
C ILE A 123 9.02 -9.98 17.58
N GLY A 124 8.24 -9.10 18.21
CA GLY A 124 8.64 -8.26 19.33
C GLY A 124 9.24 -6.91 18.94
N GLU A 125 9.52 -6.68 17.66
CA GLU A 125 9.94 -5.36 17.17
C GLU A 125 8.74 -4.41 17.03
N THR A 126 9.03 -3.12 17.06
CA THR A 126 8.02 -2.07 17.05
C THR A 126 7.93 -1.35 15.70
N MET A 127 6.76 -0.82 15.41
CA MET A 127 6.45 0.04 14.27
C MET A 127 5.74 1.28 14.77
N THR A 128 6.24 2.46 14.41
CA THR A 128 5.48 3.69 14.64
C THR A 128 4.62 3.98 13.42
N TYR A 129 3.34 4.26 13.66
CA TYR A 129 2.41 4.70 12.64
C TYR A 129 1.82 6.05 13.02
N VAL A 130 1.53 6.84 11.99
CA VAL A 130 0.80 8.10 12.13
C VAL A 130 -0.45 8.08 11.28
N GLU A 131 -1.54 8.56 11.85
CA GLU A 131 -2.77 8.85 11.12
C GLU A 131 -2.78 10.34 10.76
N VAL A 132 -2.94 10.61 9.47
CA VAL A 132 -2.99 11.96 8.92
C VAL A 132 -4.34 12.17 8.26
N ARG A 133 -5.09 13.17 8.72
CA ARG A 133 -6.19 13.71 7.93
C ARG A 133 -5.62 14.54 6.79
N LEU A 134 -5.83 14.03 5.59
CA LEU A 134 -5.40 14.63 4.35
C LEU A 134 -6.55 15.46 3.79
N THR A 135 -6.28 16.69 3.37
CA THR A 135 -7.22 17.56 2.64
C THR A 135 -6.65 17.88 1.27
N ASP A 136 -7.39 17.53 0.22
CA ASP A 136 -6.99 17.79 -1.16
C ASP A 136 -7.21 19.26 -1.58
N PRO A 137 -6.76 19.67 -2.79
CA PRO A 137 -6.98 21.03 -3.29
C PRO A 137 -8.46 21.42 -3.43
N ALA A 138 -9.35 20.45 -3.65
CA ALA A 138 -10.80 20.67 -3.73
C ALA A 138 -11.46 20.79 -2.33
N GLY A 139 -10.70 20.55 -1.25
CA GLY A 139 -11.18 20.59 0.13
C GLY A 139 -11.77 19.28 0.63
N VAL A 140 -11.68 18.20 -0.13
CA VAL A 140 -12.15 16.87 0.28
C VAL A 140 -11.15 16.25 1.25
N THR A 141 -11.66 15.68 2.34
CA THR A 141 -10.84 15.04 3.37
C THR A 141 -10.80 13.53 3.23
N SER A 142 -9.63 12.92 3.48
CA SER A 142 -9.43 11.48 3.57
C SER A 142 -8.44 11.13 4.69
N ARG A 143 -8.37 9.85 5.07
CA ARG A 143 -7.42 9.33 6.07
C ARG A 143 -6.21 8.70 5.37
N LEU A 144 -5.03 9.01 5.86
CA LEU A 144 -3.76 8.49 5.36
C LEU A 144 -2.93 7.96 6.54
N THR A 145 -2.40 6.76 6.41
CA THR A 145 -1.46 6.16 7.36
C THR A 145 -0.07 6.19 6.78
N ILE A 146 0.90 6.60 7.61
CA ILE A 146 2.32 6.53 7.27
C ILE A 146 3.00 5.74 8.38
N ASP A 147 3.62 4.61 8.03
CA ASP A 147 4.36 3.78 8.96
C ASP A 147 5.88 3.93 8.80
N SER A 148 6.61 3.60 9.86
CA SER A 148 8.06 3.74 9.91
C SER A 148 8.82 2.73 9.06
N HIS A 149 8.15 1.68 8.59
CA HIS A 149 8.81 0.57 7.90
C HIS A 149 8.86 0.75 6.39
N ARG A 150 8.01 1.62 5.83
CA ARG A 150 8.03 2.04 4.43
C ARG A 150 8.39 0.89 3.50
N PHE A 151 7.55 -0.15 3.50
CA PHE A 151 7.72 -1.41 2.77
C PHE A 151 8.28 -1.29 1.36
N ARG A 152 8.01 -0.15 0.71
CA ARG A 152 8.74 0.40 -0.43
C ARG A 152 8.84 1.89 -0.16
N ASP A 153 10.03 2.47 -0.24
CA ASP A 153 10.25 3.89 0.04
C ASP A 153 9.13 4.78 -0.54
N LEU A 154 8.66 5.74 0.26
CA LEU A 154 7.60 6.69 -0.06
C LEU A 154 6.16 6.14 -0.11
N LEU A 155 5.91 4.90 0.33
CA LEU A 155 4.56 4.35 0.40
C LEU A 155 3.86 4.74 1.71
N ALA A 156 2.69 5.33 1.57
CA ALA A 156 1.68 5.55 2.61
C ALA A 156 0.39 4.83 2.18
N TYR A 157 -0.60 4.77 3.06
CA TYR A 157 -1.85 4.06 2.76
C TYR A 157 -3.07 4.92 3.03
N ARG A 158 -3.94 5.11 2.04
CA ARG A 158 -5.25 5.69 2.26
C ARG A 158 -6.16 4.64 2.90
N LYS A 159 -6.82 5.03 3.99
CA LYS A 159 -7.73 4.17 4.75
C LYS A 159 -9.17 4.39 4.37
N THR A 160 -9.89 3.30 4.11
CA THR A 160 -11.34 3.32 3.91
C THR A 160 -12.00 2.30 4.83
N SER A 161 -12.82 2.77 5.77
CA SER A 161 -13.65 1.91 6.63
C SER A 161 -14.73 1.22 5.81
N LEU A 162 -14.89 -0.09 5.99
CA LEU A 162 -15.85 -0.91 5.25
C LEU A 162 -16.99 -1.39 6.16
N SER A 163 -18.20 -0.92 5.86
CA SER A 163 -19.43 -1.53 6.41
C SER A 163 -19.54 -3.01 6.01
N THR A 164 -20.34 -3.79 6.73
CA THR A 164 -20.60 -5.20 6.40
C THR A 164 -21.07 -5.40 4.95
N ALA A 165 -21.89 -4.47 4.44
CA ALA A 165 -22.36 -4.51 3.05
C ALA A 165 -21.20 -4.26 2.06
N GLN A 166 -20.34 -3.27 2.35
CA GLN A 166 -19.16 -2.99 1.53
C GLN A 166 -18.14 -4.13 1.59
N GLN A 167 -17.92 -4.75 2.76
CA GLN A 167 -17.06 -5.94 2.87
C GLN A 167 -17.59 -7.07 1.95
N LYS A 168 -18.89 -7.38 2.03
CA LYS A 168 -19.50 -8.41 1.18
C LYS A 168 -19.41 -8.06 -0.31
N GLN A 169 -19.63 -6.80 -0.68
CA GLN A 169 -19.50 -6.35 -2.06
C GLN A 169 -18.06 -6.45 -2.56
N PHE A 170 -17.11 -6.00 -1.76
CA PHE A 170 -15.72 -5.83 -2.16
C PHE A 170 -14.94 -7.15 -2.16
N PHE A 171 -15.14 -7.97 -1.13
CA PHE A 171 -14.43 -9.25 -0.92
C PHE A 171 -15.27 -10.49 -1.26
N GLY A 172 -16.56 -10.34 -1.56
CA GLY A 172 -17.49 -11.46 -1.76
C GLY A 172 -18.00 -12.08 -0.45
N ARG A 173 -17.46 -11.67 0.70
CA ARG A 173 -17.84 -12.16 2.03
C ARG A 173 -17.59 -11.10 3.10
N VAL A 174 -18.16 -11.32 4.28
CA VAL A 174 -17.91 -10.48 5.45
C VAL A 174 -16.69 -10.99 6.20
N LEU A 175 -15.75 -10.09 6.50
CA LEU A 175 -14.50 -10.39 7.20
C LEU A 175 -14.67 -10.27 8.71
N CYS A 176 -15.43 -9.27 9.17
CA CYS A 176 -15.82 -9.14 10.56
C CYS A 176 -17.19 -8.48 10.67
N ASN A 177 -18.04 -9.01 11.53
CA ASN A 177 -19.31 -8.39 11.91
C ASN A 177 -19.07 -7.39 13.05
N GLY A 178 -18.27 -6.36 12.80
CA GLY A 178 -18.16 -5.23 13.71
C GLY A 178 -19.46 -4.44 13.72
N GLN A 179 -19.98 -4.11 14.90
CA GLN A 179 -21.03 -3.09 14.99
C GLN A 179 -20.34 -1.72 14.95
N PRO A 180 -20.81 -0.76 14.13
CA PRO A 180 -20.31 0.60 14.23
C PRO A 180 -20.56 1.08 15.66
N VAL A 181 -19.50 1.39 16.39
CA VAL A 181 -19.60 1.91 17.75
C VAL A 181 -20.21 3.30 17.66
N ALA A 182 -21.53 3.39 17.86
CA ALA A 182 -22.22 4.66 17.97
C ALA A 182 -21.74 5.38 19.23
N GLY A 183 -21.04 6.50 19.05
CA GLY A 183 -20.81 7.49 20.09
C GLY A 183 -19.81 7.08 21.17
N ARG A 184 -18.52 7.33 20.91
CA ARG A 184 -17.57 7.60 21.99
C ARG A 184 -16.86 8.92 21.73
N THR A 185 -17.63 10.00 21.81
CA THR A 185 -17.10 11.32 22.14
C THR A 185 -16.32 11.21 23.46
N GLY A 186 -14.99 11.26 23.39
CA GLY A 186 -14.12 11.45 24.56
C GLY A 186 -13.26 10.26 24.96
N ARG A 187 -12.58 9.59 24.03
CA ARG A 187 -11.38 8.82 24.35
C ARG A 187 -10.26 9.24 23.43
N ASN A 188 -9.16 9.71 24.00
CA ASN A 188 -7.88 9.88 23.33
C ASN A 188 -7.24 8.50 23.11
N VAL A 189 -7.98 7.62 22.43
CA VAL A 189 -7.43 6.48 21.69
C VAL A 189 -7.57 6.98 20.25
N GLY A 190 -6.47 7.15 19.53
CA GLY A 190 -6.39 8.03 18.36
C GLY A 190 -7.19 7.61 17.13
N CYS A 191 -8.13 6.68 17.23
CA CYS A 191 -9.17 6.48 16.24
C CYS A 191 -10.27 7.56 16.33
N ALA A 192 -9.97 8.77 15.84
CA ALA A 192 -10.97 9.77 15.54
C ALA A 192 -11.85 9.28 14.37
N ILE A 193 -13.06 8.80 14.69
CA ILE A 193 -14.07 8.40 13.72
C ILE A 193 -14.54 9.63 12.94
N VAL A 194 -13.98 9.86 11.76
CA VAL A 194 -14.58 10.70 10.72
C VAL A 194 -15.07 9.77 9.63
N ALA A 195 -16.39 9.50 9.64
CA ALA A 195 -17.05 8.73 8.60
C ALA A 195 -16.99 9.49 7.26
N ALA A 196 -16.03 9.16 6.41
CA ALA A 196 -16.05 9.56 5.01
C ALA A 196 -17.06 8.69 4.27
N PHE A 197 -18.28 9.18 4.11
CA PHE A 197 -19.26 8.57 3.20
C PHE A 197 -18.79 8.77 1.76
N ILE A 198 -17.97 7.85 1.24
CA ILE A 198 -17.73 7.76 -0.20
C ILE A 198 -18.88 6.95 -0.79
N SER A 199 -19.82 7.62 -1.46
CA SER A 199 -20.69 6.96 -2.43
C SER A 199 -19.81 6.34 -3.51
N ILE A 200 -19.74 5.01 -3.56
CA ILE A 200 -19.12 4.28 -4.67
C ILE A 200 -19.97 4.55 -5.92
N VAL A 201 -19.61 5.61 -6.64
CA VAL A 201 -20.01 5.82 -8.02
C VAL A 201 -18.78 5.51 -8.87
N LEU A 202 -18.95 4.51 -9.74
CA LEU A 202 -18.05 4.08 -10.83
C LEU A 202 -16.85 3.18 -10.47
N ALA A 203 -17.15 1.91 -10.17
CA ALA A 203 -16.25 0.79 -10.48
C ALA A 203 -16.42 0.36 -11.95
N VAL A 204 -16.17 1.26 -12.90
CA VAL A 204 -15.93 0.94 -14.32
C VAL A 204 -15.11 2.10 -14.89
N GLY A 205 -13.78 2.01 -15.01
CA GLY A 205 -13.05 3.04 -15.76
C GLY A 205 -11.55 3.26 -15.63
N LEU A 206 -10.76 2.52 -14.84
CA LEU A 206 -9.31 2.74 -14.76
C LEU A 206 -8.47 1.48 -15.04
N PHE A 207 -8.91 0.68 -16.01
CA PHE A 207 -8.04 -0.26 -16.73
C PHE A 207 -8.03 0.09 -18.22
N SER A 208 -7.44 1.23 -18.61
CA SER A 208 -6.97 1.45 -19.98
C SER A 208 -6.22 2.77 -20.19
N ALA A 209 -5.11 2.64 -20.93
CA ALA A 209 -4.30 3.67 -21.61
C ALA A 209 -3.37 4.51 -20.70
N CYS A 210 -2.05 4.57 -20.90
CA CYS A 210 -1.32 4.57 -22.17
C CYS A 210 0.03 3.84 -22.08
N SER A 211 0.15 2.67 -22.71
CA SER A 211 1.45 2.22 -23.25
C SER A 211 1.55 2.75 -24.68
N SER A 212 2.18 3.89 -24.85
CA SER A 212 2.55 4.42 -26.16
C SER A 212 3.79 3.68 -26.67
N SER A 213 3.61 2.53 -27.32
CA SER A 213 4.63 1.96 -28.21
C SER A 213 4.33 2.40 -29.64
N SER A 214 5.00 3.47 -30.04
CA SER A 214 5.06 3.96 -31.40
C SER A 214 5.84 3.01 -32.33
N ARG A 215 5.41 2.96 -33.60
CA ARG A 215 6.10 2.49 -34.83
C ARG A 215 5.97 0.98 -35.10
N SER A 216 5.69 0.50 -36.31
CA SER A 216 5.32 1.09 -37.61
C SER A 216 5.04 -0.11 -38.55
N SER A 217 4.09 0.05 -39.46
CA SER A 217 3.73 -0.89 -40.53
C SER A 217 4.86 -1.14 -41.54
N GLY A 218 4.99 -2.38 -42.02
CA GLY A 218 5.78 -2.70 -43.21
C GLY A 218 5.87 -4.22 -43.50
N SER A 219 5.06 -4.68 -44.44
CA SER A 219 5.01 -6.05 -44.98
C SER A 219 6.23 -6.46 -45.81
N ALA A 220 6.44 -7.78 -45.85
CA ALA A 220 7.11 -8.62 -46.88
C ALA A 220 8.60 -8.31 -47.17
N ASP A 221 9.49 -9.26 -47.35
CA ASP A 221 9.35 -10.45 -48.18
C ASP A 221 10.36 -11.54 -47.80
N SER A 222 10.07 -12.75 -48.27
CA SER A 222 10.81 -13.98 -48.02
C SER A 222 12.05 -14.08 -48.93
N THR A 223 13.16 -14.67 -48.48
CA THR A 223 14.01 -15.60 -49.27
C THR A 223 15.04 -16.29 -48.38
N SER A 224 15.03 -17.61 -48.50
CA SER A 224 15.97 -18.64 -48.03
C SER A 224 17.43 -18.46 -48.48
N THR A 225 18.42 -18.87 -47.67
CA THR A 225 19.25 -20.11 -47.85
C THR A 225 20.47 -20.18 -46.91
N SER A 226 20.62 -21.35 -46.28
CA SER A 226 21.81 -22.20 -46.16
C SER A 226 23.15 -21.73 -45.56
N ASP A 227 23.53 -22.46 -44.49
CA ASP A 227 24.79 -23.16 -44.24
C ASP A 227 26.13 -22.41 -44.11
N SER A 228 26.76 -22.51 -42.93
CA SER A 228 27.98 -23.35 -42.70
C SER A 228 28.80 -22.92 -41.46
N SER A 229 28.99 -23.87 -40.56
CA SER A 229 30.18 -24.21 -39.75
C SER A 229 31.28 -23.17 -39.37
N SER A 230 31.61 -23.21 -38.07
CA SER A 230 32.96 -23.41 -37.47
C SER A 230 33.62 -22.31 -36.62
N SER A 231 34.15 -22.78 -35.47
CA SER A 231 35.33 -22.33 -34.71
C SER A 231 35.28 -20.97 -33.99
N ARG A 232 35.26 -20.98 -32.64
CA ARG A 232 36.41 -20.91 -31.71
C ARG A 232 37.10 -19.52 -31.61
N THR A 233 36.86 -18.93 -30.44
CA THR A 233 37.82 -18.24 -29.55
C THR A 233 38.41 -16.86 -29.88
N TYR A 234 38.50 -16.11 -28.78
CA TYR A 234 39.44 -15.04 -28.39
C TYR A 234 39.01 -13.58 -28.50
N ARG A 235 39.25 -12.91 -27.37
CA ARG A 235 38.98 -11.52 -27.01
C ARG A 235 40.03 -10.56 -27.56
N HIS A 236 39.62 -9.29 -27.60
CA HIS A 236 40.37 -8.01 -27.56
C HIS A 236 40.88 -7.35 -28.86
N ARG A 237 40.24 -6.17 -29.15
CA ARG A 237 40.71 -4.80 -29.60
C ARG A 237 42.04 -4.68 -30.38
N PRO A 238 42.29 -3.69 -31.29
CA PRO A 238 41.86 -2.26 -31.22
C PRO A 238 41.65 -1.46 -32.57
N VAL A 239 41.12 -0.23 -32.41
CA VAL A 239 41.40 1.10 -33.04
C VAL A 239 41.94 1.24 -34.48
N TYR A 240 41.25 2.04 -35.31
CA TYR A 240 41.68 3.23 -36.12
C TYR A 240 40.45 3.70 -36.94
N GLY A 241 40.14 4.95 -37.29
CA GLY A 241 40.65 6.32 -37.14
C GLY A 241 39.49 7.25 -37.60
N GLY A 242 39.54 8.58 -37.59
CA GLY A 242 40.61 9.54 -37.42
C GLY A 242 40.04 10.96 -37.62
N GLY A 243 40.95 11.93 -37.69
CA GLY A 243 40.68 13.36 -37.94
C GLY A 243 40.87 14.18 -36.66
N GLY A 244 41.71 15.22 -36.61
CA GLY A 244 42.46 15.94 -37.63
C GLY A 244 42.68 17.37 -37.13
N GLY A 245 43.84 17.96 -37.44
CA GLY A 245 44.17 19.36 -37.17
C GLY A 245 44.83 19.57 -35.80
N GLY A 246 45.90 20.35 -35.65
CA GLY A 246 46.58 21.23 -36.56
C GLY A 246 47.78 21.84 -35.83
N VAL A 247 48.80 22.13 -36.62
CA VAL A 247 50.11 22.71 -36.30
C VAL A 247 50.08 24.03 -35.52
N GLY A 248 51.09 24.23 -34.67
CA GLY A 248 51.48 25.54 -34.13
C GLY A 248 52.85 25.43 -33.46
N LYS A 249 53.80 26.22 -33.97
CA LYS A 249 55.25 26.18 -33.75
C LYS A 249 55.70 26.47 -32.32
#